data_AF-A0A967XCM4-F1
#
_entry.id   AF-A0A967XCM4-F1
#
_cell.length_a   1.000
_cell.length_b   1.000
_cell.length_c   1.000
_cell.angle_alpha   90.00
_cell.angle_beta   90.00
_cell.angle_gamma   90.00
#
_symmetry.space_group_name_H-M   'P 1'
#
loop_
_entity.id
_entity.type
_entity.pdbx_description
1 polymer ?
#
loop_
_entity_poly.entity_id
_entity_poly.type
_entity_poly.pdbx_seq_one_letter_code
_entity_poly.pdbx_strand_id
1 'polypeptide(L)'
;GFCVFNDVGIAIEALRRRYGVRRIAYVDIDAHHGDGVYYSFEDDPDLIFADVHEDGRFLYPGSGSAQERGRGPAVGTKMNVPLAPGSDDEDFHRLWPELETFVREHAPEIVLLQAGADSLAGDPIADLAFSPAAHYHAASRLSRVADDLCEGRLVAMGGGGYHRGNLARAWTEVLRALLEQH
;
A
#
# COMPACT_ATOMS: atom_id res chain seq x y z
N GLY A 1 0.51 -1.29 14.18
CA GLY A 1 0.46 -0.99 15.63
C GLY A 1 0.58 0.51 15.83
N PHE A 2 0.06 1.09 16.91
CA PHE A 2 -0.06 2.56 17.14
C PHE A 2 -1.22 3.28 16.44
N CYS A 3 -1.97 2.61 15.58
CA CYS A 3 -3.21 3.14 15.01
C CYS A 3 -4.35 3.02 16.03
N VAL A 4 -4.92 4.15 16.47
CA VAL A 4 -6.11 4.16 17.35
C VAL A 4 -7.38 3.83 16.55
N PHE A 5 -7.43 4.30 15.30
CA PHE A 5 -8.49 4.01 14.35
C PHE A 5 -7.88 3.47 13.05
N ASN A 6 -8.68 2.71 12.31
CA ASN A 6 -8.34 2.37 10.93
C ASN A 6 -8.78 3.55 10.03
N ASP A 7 -7.95 4.57 9.93
CA ASP A 7 -8.25 5.80 9.17
C ASP A 7 -8.58 5.48 7.69
N VAL A 8 -7.86 4.53 7.11
CA VAL A 8 -8.09 4.04 5.74
C VAL A 8 -9.43 3.32 5.63
N GLY A 9 -9.75 2.44 6.58
CA GLY A 9 -11.06 1.78 6.64
C GLY A 9 -12.21 2.76 6.77
N ILE A 10 -12.03 3.83 7.54
CA ILE A 10 -13.00 4.93 7.63
C ILE A 10 -13.14 5.64 6.29
N ALA A 11 -12.03 5.91 5.59
CA ALA A 11 -12.04 6.53 4.26
C ALA A 11 -12.76 5.65 3.23
N ILE A 12 -12.48 4.33 3.22
CA ILE A 12 -13.14 3.32 2.36
C ILE A 12 -14.66 3.37 2.55
N GLU A 13 -15.12 3.29 3.80
CA GLU A 13 -16.55 3.32 4.13
C GLU A 13 -17.19 4.67 3.79
N ALA A 14 -16.48 5.78 3.99
CA ALA A 14 -16.96 7.10 3.63
C ALA A 14 -17.11 7.26 2.10
N LEU A 15 -16.14 6.78 1.33
CA LEU A 15 -16.15 6.77 -0.14
C LEU A 15 -17.37 6.01 -0.67
N ARG A 16 -17.61 4.81 -0.14
CA ARG A 16 -18.76 3.98 -0.49
C ARG A 16 -20.09 4.65 -0.16
N ARG A 17 -20.26 5.08 1.10
CA ARG A 17 -21.56 5.56 1.59
C ARG A 17 -21.95 6.92 1.04
N ARG A 18 -20.97 7.83 0.83
CA ARG A 18 -21.25 9.21 0.43
C ARG A 18 -21.12 9.45 -1.06
N TYR A 19 -20.25 8.70 -1.73
CA TYR A 19 -19.91 8.93 -3.13
C TYR A 19 -20.20 7.72 -4.04
N GLY A 20 -20.66 6.60 -3.48
CA GLY A 20 -21.07 5.42 -4.26
C GLY A 20 -19.91 4.66 -4.91
N VAL A 21 -18.66 4.99 -4.56
CA VAL A 21 -17.46 4.31 -5.06
C VAL A 21 -17.46 2.89 -4.51
N ARG A 22 -17.43 1.87 -5.37
CA ARG A 22 -17.49 0.46 -4.95
C ARG A 22 -16.11 -0.17 -4.91
N ARG A 23 -15.42 -0.19 -6.06
CA ARG A 23 -14.13 -0.85 -6.26
C ARG A 23 -13.01 0.10 -5.86
N ILE A 24 -12.37 -0.18 -4.74
CA ILE A 24 -11.33 0.68 -4.17
C ILE A 24 -10.04 -0.13 -4.13
N ALA A 25 -8.96 0.39 -4.72
CA ALA A 25 -7.64 -0.17 -4.53
C ALA A 25 -6.98 0.46 -3.30
N TYR A 26 -6.56 -0.38 -2.36
CA TYR A 26 -5.67 -0.04 -1.27
C TYR A 26 -4.30 -0.65 -1.57
N VAL A 27 -3.30 0.20 -1.75
CA VAL A 27 -1.92 -0.22 -1.98
C VAL A 27 -1.04 0.28 -0.84
N ASP A 28 -0.38 -0.62 -0.14
CA ASP A 28 0.44 -0.34 1.03
C ASP A 28 1.93 -0.62 0.78
N ILE A 29 2.77 0.32 1.17
CA ILE A 29 4.24 0.22 1.14
C ILE A 29 4.88 0.57 2.50
N ASP A 30 4.08 0.62 3.57
CA ASP A 30 4.55 0.60 4.95
C ASP A 30 5.31 -0.71 5.22
N ALA A 31 6.32 -0.68 6.09
CA ALA A 31 7.09 -1.88 6.38
C ALA A 31 6.28 -2.97 7.08
N HIS A 32 5.20 -2.61 7.77
CA HIS A 32 4.37 -3.54 8.53
C HIS A 32 3.13 -3.92 7.72
N HIS A 33 2.75 -5.20 7.77
CA HIS A 33 1.49 -5.64 7.15
C HIS A 33 0.31 -4.80 7.67
N GLY A 34 -0.49 -4.28 6.74
CA GLY A 34 -1.71 -3.51 6.94
C GLY A 34 -2.88 -4.35 7.48
N ASP A 35 -2.62 -5.14 8.52
CA ASP A 35 -3.52 -6.11 9.14
C ASP A 35 -4.89 -5.54 9.52
N GLY A 36 -4.91 -4.29 10.01
CA GLY A 36 -6.13 -3.57 10.35
C GLY A 36 -7.06 -3.38 9.14
N VAL A 37 -6.52 -3.04 7.96
CA VAL A 37 -7.30 -2.93 6.73
C VAL A 37 -7.61 -4.34 6.19
N TYR A 38 -6.60 -5.21 6.12
CA TYR A 38 -6.76 -6.57 5.61
C TYR A 38 -7.93 -7.30 6.28
N TYR A 39 -7.90 -7.46 7.61
CA TYR A 39 -8.88 -8.25 8.34
C TYR A 39 -10.24 -7.56 8.45
N SER A 40 -10.32 -6.24 8.33
CA SER A 40 -11.60 -5.52 8.29
C SER A 40 -12.39 -5.77 7.01
N PHE A 41 -11.71 -6.15 5.93
CA PHE A 41 -12.27 -6.30 4.59
C PHE A 41 -11.86 -7.63 3.94
N GLU A 42 -11.52 -8.62 4.75
CA GLU A 42 -10.98 -9.91 4.30
C GLU A 42 -11.93 -10.64 3.34
N ASP A 43 -13.25 -10.51 3.56
CA ASP A 43 -14.33 -11.12 2.78
C ASP A 43 -14.99 -10.18 1.77
N ASP A 44 -14.47 -8.96 1.62
CA ASP A 44 -14.99 -7.94 0.71
C ASP A 44 -14.39 -8.05 -0.70
N PRO A 45 -15.15 -8.44 -1.73
CA PRO A 45 -14.64 -8.60 -3.09
C PRO A 45 -14.42 -7.27 -3.84
N ASP A 46 -14.96 -6.16 -3.34
CA ASP A 46 -14.86 -4.84 -3.96
C ASP A 46 -13.71 -4.01 -3.34
N LEU A 47 -13.00 -4.49 -2.32
CA LEU A 47 -11.74 -3.90 -1.86
C LEU A 47 -10.55 -4.67 -2.45
N ILE A 48 -9.76 -4.04 -3.31
CA ILE A 48 -8.53 -4.61 -3.86
C ILE A 48 -7.40 -4.26 -2.90
N PHE A 49 -6.85 -5.25 -2.20
CA PHE A 49 -5.78 -5.05 -1.23
C PHE A 49 -4.46 -5.53 -1.84
N ALA A 50 -3.46 -4.66 -1.91
CA ALA A 50 -2.10 -5.01 -2.29
C ALA A 50 -1.13 -4.41 -1.27
N ASP A 51 -0.29 -5.22 -0.65
CA ASP A 51 0.53 -4.78 0.47
C ASP A 51 1.93 -5.40 0.36
N VAL A 52 2.93 -4.53 0.33
CA VAL A 52 4.36 -4.87 0.30
C VAL A 52 4.98 -4.53 1.65
N HIS A 53 5.27 -5.55 2.44
CA HIS A 53 5.73 -5.41 3.82
C HIS A 53 6.85 -6.39 4.13
N GLU A 54 7.54 -6.18 5.25
CA GLU A 54 8.46 -7.16 5.80
C GLU A 54 7.68 -8.36 6.35
N ASP A 55 8.16 -9.56 6.04
CA ASP A 55 7.53 -10.82 6.40
C ASP A 55 7.27 -10.90 7.91
N GLY A 56 6.00 -11.17 8.27
CA GLY A 56 5.54 -11.22 9.65
C GLY A 56 6.28 -12.25 10.54
N ARG A 57 7.04 -13.19 9.96
CA ARG A 57 7.92 -14.07 10.75
C ARG A 57 9.04 -13.30 11.46
N PHE A 58 9.40 -12.12 10.96
CA PHE A 58 10.45 -11.26 11.49
C PHE A 58 9.90 -9.98 12.11
N LEU A 59 8.79 -9.44 11.57
CA LEU A 59 8.22 -8.17 12.00
C LEU A 59 6.82 -8.30 12.60
N TYR A 60 6.51 -7.42 13.56
CA TYR A 60 5.12 -7.19 13.97
C TYR A 60 4.28 -6.79 12.73
N PRO A 61 3.01 -7.21 12.58
CA PRO A 61 2.14 -7.89 13.55
C PRO A 61 2.22 -9.43 13.56
N GLY A 62 3.07 -10.05 12.76
CA GLY A 62 3.10 -11.51 12.64
C GLY A 62 2.07 -12.09 11.67
N SER A 63 1.44 -11.25 10.84
CA SER A 63 0.54 -11.63 9.73
C SER A 63 1.11 -11.16 8.39
N GLY A 64 0.35 -11.29 7.30
CA GLY A 64 0.78 -10.85 5.97
C GLY A 64 1.34 -12.00 5.12
N SER A 65 0.90 -13.23 5.38
CA SER A 65 1.33 -14.37 4.57
C SER A 65 0.82 -14.21 3.14
N ALA A 66 1.65 -14.55 2.15
CA ALA A 66 1.22 -14.60 0.74
C ALA A 66 0.05 -15.57 0.48
N GLN A 67 -0.25 -16.48 1.43
CA GLN A 67 -1.39 -17.39 1.36
C GLN A 67 -2.71 -16.74 1.82
N GLU A 68 -2.65 -15.60 2.50
CA GLU A 68 -3.81 -14.81 2.92
C GLU A 68 -4.34 -14.04 1.69
N ARG A 69 -5.19 -14.69 0.89
CA ARG A 69 -5.68 -14.17 -0.41
C ARG A 69 -7.13 -13.66 -0.37
N GLY A 70 -7.66 -13.35 0.81
CA GLY A 70 -9.06 -13.03 1.06
C GLY A 70 -9.90 -14.27 1.33
N ARG A 71 -11.16 -14.06 1.74
CA ARG A 71 -12.10 -15.13 2.11
C ARG A 71 -13.40 -15.05 1.34
N GLY A 72 -14.04 -16.21 1.16
CA GLY A 72 -15.34 -16.32 0.50
C GLY A 72 -15.33 -15.70 -0.90
N PRO A 73 -16.20 -14.72 -1.21
CA PRO A 73 -16.25 -14.09 -2.52
C PRO A 73 -15.01 -13.23 -2.83
N ALA A 74 -14.22 -12.85 -1.83
CA ALA A 74 -13.04 -12.01 -1.99
C ALA A 74 -11.74 -12.77 -2.30
N VAL A 75 -11.79 -14.11 -2.42
CA VAL A 75 -10.59 -14.88 -2.78
C VAL A 75 -10.04 -14.39 -4.12
N GLY A 76 -8.78 -13.99 -4.11
CA GLY A 76 -8.10 -13.43 -5.28
C GLY A 76 -8.11 -11.90 -5.36
N THR A 77 -8.74 -11.21 -4.41
CA THR A 77 -8.76 -9.73 -4.34
C THR A 77 -7.79 -9.16 -3.31
N LYS A 78 -7.04 -10.03 -2.63
CA LYS A 78 -5.99 -9.66 -1.66
C LYS A 78 -4.64 -10.24 -2.09
N MET A 79 -3.63 -9.38 -2.13
CA MET A 79 -2.25 -9.72 -2.48
C MET A 79 -1.32 -9.21 -1.38
N ASN A 80 -0.81 -10.15 -0.59
CA ASN A 80 0.28 -9.89 0.35
C ASN A 80 1.62 -10.24 -0.31
N VAL A 81 2.58 -9.33 -0.19
CA VAL A 81 3.95 -9.50 -0.70
C VAL A 81 4.93 -9.38 0.47
N PRO A 82 5.08 -10.46 1.28
CA PRO A 82 6.03 -10.46 2.38
C PRO A 82 7.47 -10.52 1.85
N LEU A 83 8.32 -9.60 2.31
CA LEU A 83 9.72 -9.48 1.93
C LEU A 83 10.65 -9.91 3.08
N ALA A 84 11.84 -10.37 2.72
CA ALA A 84 12.83 -10.70 3.73
C ALA A 84 13.43 -9.41 4.35
N PRO A 85 13.86 -9.45 5.61
CA PRO A 85 14.69 -8.39 6.19
C PRO A 85 15.86 -8.05 5.27
N GLY A 86 16.10 -6.76 5.05
CA GLY A 86 17.13 -6.25 4.16
C GLY A 86 16.75 -6.16 2.67
N SER A 87 15.53 -6.54 2.28
CA SER A 87 15.05 -6.32 0.90
C SER A 87 15.10 -4.85 0.52
N ASP A 88 15.52 -4.57 -0.71
CA ASP A 88 15.85 -3.23 -1.19
C ASP A 88 15.06 -2.82 -2.46
N ASP A 89 15.47 -1.73 -3.10
CA ASP A 89 14.82 -1.22 -4.32
C ASP A 89 14.84 -2.23 -5.47
N GLU A 90 15.82 -3.13 -5.57
CA GLU A 90 15.86 -4.15 -6.62
C GLU A 90 14.70 -5.14 -6.44
N ASP A 91 14.48 -5.59 -5.21
CA ASP A 91 13.35 -6.46 -4.86
C ASP A 91 12.01 -5.75 -5.13
N PHE A 92 11.90 -4.50 -4.69
CA PHE A 92 10.71 -3.67 -4.93
C PHE A 92 10.41 -3.49 -6.41
N HIS A 93 11.40 -3.20 -7.24
CA HIS A 93 11.21 -3.06 -8.68
C HIS A 93 10.90 -4.39 -9.38
N ARG A 94 11.40 -5.50 -8.85
CA ARG A 94 11.12 -6.84 -9.41
C ARG A 94 9.67 -7.25 -9.20
N LEU A 95 9.09 -6.97 -8.02
CA LEU A 95 7.71 -7.34 -7.69
C LEU A 95 6.66 -6.36 -8.29
N TRP A 96 7.03 -5.10 -8.48
CA TRP A 96 6.07 -4.04 -8.84
C TRP A 96 5.20 -4.34 -10.08
N PRO A 97 5.74 -4.89 -11.20
CA PRO A 97 4.92 -5.18 -12.37
C PRO A 97 3.76 -6.15 -12.09
N GLU A 98 3.97 -7.13 -11.21
CA GLU A 98 2.93 -8.08 -10.81
C GLU A 98 1.86 -7.39 -9.96
N LEU A 99 2.29 -6.58 -8.98
CA LEU A 99 1.38 -5.79 -8.13
C LEU A 99 0.54 -4.82 -8.97
N GLU A 100 1.16 -4.10 -9.90
CA GLU A 100 0.45 -3.16 -10.76
C GLU A 100 -0.56 -3.88 -11.68
N THR A 101 -0.17 -5.03 -12.23
CA THR A 101 -1.07 -5.87 -13.05
C THR A 101 -2.26 -6.32 -12.22
N PHE A 102 -2.02 -6.82 -11.00
CA PHE A 102 -3.05 -7.23 -10.06
C PHE A 102 -4.05 -6.10 -9.78
N VAL A 103 -3.57 -4.89 -9.46
CA VAL A 103 -4.44 -3.74 -9.21
C VAL A 103 -5.25 -3.39 -10.47
N ARG A 104 -4.63 -3.36 -11.65
CA ARG A 104 -5.30 -3.00 -12.91
C ARG A 104 -6.39 -4.00 -13.31
N GLU A 105 -6.14 -5.31 -13.14
CA GLU A 105 -7.09 -6.37 -13.51
C GLU A 105 -8.41 -6.28 -12.73
N HIS A 106 -8.39 -5.68 -11.54
CA HIS A 106 -9.57 -5.48 -10.71
C HIS A 106 -10.30 -4.15 -10.97
N ALA A 107 -9.81 -3.33 -11.91
CA ALA A 107 -10.47 -2.13 -12.42
C ALA A 107 -11.02 -1.19 -11.31
N PRO A 108 -10.16 -0.68 -10.40
CA PRO A 108 -10.58 0.21 -9.33
C PRO A 108 -11.18 1.51 -9.86
N GLU A 109 -12.00 2.15 -9.03
CA GLU A 109 -12.60 3.45 -9.28
C GLU A 109 -11.83 4.59 -8.58
N ILE A 110 -10.96 4.24 -7.63
CA ILE A 110 -10.03 5.12 -6.90
C ILE A 110 -8.88 4.29 -6.34
N VAL A 111 -7.70 4.91 -6.24
CA VAL A 111 -6.53 4.34 -5.56
C VAL A 111 -6.27 5.06 -4.24
N LEU A 112 -6.10 4.30 -3.17
CA LEU A 112 -5.60 4.74 -1.87
C LEU A 112 -4.19 4.18 -1.69
N LEU A 113 -3.19 5.05 -1.69
CA LEU A 113 -1.80 4.68 -1.42
C LEU A 113 -1.48 4.95 0.05
N GLN A 114 -1.09 3.92 0.80
CA GLN A 114 -0.50 4.06 2.12
C GLN A 114 1.02 4.12 1.98
N ALA A 115 1.59 5.30 2.20
CA ALA A 115 3.00 5.61 1.99
C ALA A 115 3.75 5.75 3.33
N GLY A 116 3.75 4.68 4.14
CA GLY A 116 4.59 4.58 5.34
C GLY A 116 6.07 4.73 4.97
N ALA A 117 6.84 5.49 5.76
CA ALA A 117 8.24 5.79 5.49
C ALA A 117 9.22 4.89 6.27
N ASP A 118 8.71 3.93 7.02
CA ASP A 118 9.47 2.96 7.80
C ASP A 118 10.04 1.81 6.97
N SER A 119 9.59 1.64 5.73
CA SER A 119 10.22 0.74 4.75
C SER A 119 11.58 1.24 4.24
N LEU A 120 11.93 2.50 4.53
CA LEU A 120 13.21 3.09 4.14
C LEU A 120 14.35 2.61 5.04
N ALA A 121 15.51 2.37 4.42
CA ALA A 121 16.73 1.96 5.10
C ALA A 121 17.05 2.83 6.33
N GLY A 122 17.34 2.16 7.45
CA GLY A 122 17.72 2.79 8.71
C GLY A 122 16.55 3.32 9.55
N ASP A 123 15.31 2.96 9.22
CA ASP A 123 14.21 3.13 10.16
C ASP A 123 14.42 2.23 11.41
N PRO A 124 14.14 2.72 12.64
CA PRO A 124 14.49 1.98 13.86
C PRO A 124 13.59 0.79 14.18
N ILE A 125 12.48 0.57 13.45
CA ILE A 125 11.54 -0.50 13.78
C ILE A 125 11.25 -1.48 12.65
N ALA A 126 11.97 -1.42 11.53
CA ALA A 126 11.88 -2.38 10.44
C ALA A 126 13.27 -2.57 9.80
N ASP A 127 13.47 -3.66 9.08
CA ASP A 127 14.75 -4.04 8.50
C ASP A 127 14.77 -3.92 6.96
N LEU A 128 13.67 -3.47 6.33
CA LEU A 128 13.65 -3.13 4.90
C LEU A 128 14.67 -2.02 4.58
N ALA A 129 15.20 -2.07 3.36
CA ALA A 129 16.30 -1.24 2.92
C ALA A 129 15.94 -0.36 1.71
N PHE A 130 14.66 0.04 1.57
CA PHE A 130 14.26 0.88 0.45
C PHE A 130 14.92 2.25 0.49
N SER A 131 15.09 2.84 -0.69
CA SER A 131 15.41 4.24 -0.86
C SER A 131 14.12 5.05 -1.13
N PRO A 132 14.15 6.38 -0.97
CA PRO A 132 13.01 7.23 -1.32
C PRO A 132 12.53 7.10 -2.77
N ALA A 133 13.37 6.54 -3.66
CA ALA A 133 12.96 6.26 -5.04
C ALA A 133 11.84 5.22 -5.13
N ALA A 134 11.73 4.30 -4.17
CA ALA A 134 10.60 3.36 -4.09
C ALA A 134 9.27 4.08 -3.91
N HIS A 135 9.21 5.08 -3.02
CA HIS A 135 8.01 5.92 -2.81
C HIS A 135 7.66 6.74 -4.05
N TYR A 136 8.65 7.34 -4.72
CA TYR A 136 8.43 8.02 -6.00
C TYR A 136 7.84 7.06 -7.04
N HIS A 137 8.44 5.87 -7.16
CA HIS A 137 8.01 4.86 -8.11
C HIS A 137 6.57 4.44 -7.83
N ALA A 138 6.25 4.09 -6.57
CA ALA A 138 4.91 3.69 -6.17
C ALA A 138 3.86 4.75 -6.52
N ALA A 139 4.10 6.00 -6.09
CA ALA A 139 3.20 7.11 -6.37
C ALA A 139 3.06 7.39 -7.87
N SER A 140 4.15 7.43 -8.63
CA SER A 140 4.13 7.70 -10.08
C SER A 140 3.37 6.61 -10.84
N ARG A 141 3.59 5.34 -10.51
CA ARG A 141 2.94 4.21 -11.17
C ARG A 141 1.46 4.13 -10.82
N LEU A 142 1.10 4.36 -9.56
CA LEU A 142 -0.30 4.39 -9.13
C LEU A 142 -1.05 5.61 -9.65
N SER A 143 -0.41 6.77 -9.83
CA SER A 143 -1.00 7.91 -10.54
C SER A 143 -1.40 7.52 -11.96
N ARG A 144 -0.55 6.80 -12.69
CA ARG A 144 -0.90 6.31 -14.04
C ARG A 144 -2.06 5.32 -14.02
N VAL A 145 -2.09 4.42 -13.04
CA VAL A 145 -3.26 3.52 -12.84
C VAL A 145 -4.53 4.35 -12.60
N ALA A 146 -4.44 5.40 -11.78
CA ALA A 146 -5.56 6.26 -11.49
C ALA A 146 -6.00 7.09 -12.72
N ASP A 147 -5.08 7.61 -13.52
CA ASP A 147 -5.39 8.31 -14.76
C ASP A 147 -6.09 7.39 -15.77
N ASP A 148 -5.60 6.16 -15.91
CA ASP A 148 -6.12 5.17 -16.86
C ASP A 148 -7.52 4.65 -16.46
N LEU A 149 -7.75 4.39 -15.16
CA LEU A 149 -8.90 3.61 -14.68
C LEU A 149 -9.82 4.36 -13.71
N CYS A 150 -9.31 5.38 -13.03
CA CYS A 150 -9.96 6.04 -11.90
C CYS A 150 -10.28 7.52 -12.17
N GLU A 151 -10.21 8.00 -13.42
CA GLU A 151 -10.36 9.42 -13.78
C GLU A 151 -9.41 10.33 -12.96
N GLY A 152 -8.17 9.87 -12.74
CA GLY A 152 -7.16 10.57 -11.96
C GLY A 152 -7.37 10.55 -10.44
N ARG A 153 -8.35 9.78 -9.93
CA ARG A 153 -8.62 9.72 -8.48
C ARG A 153 -7.57 8.86 -7.75
N LEU A 154 -6.67 9.53 -7.06
CA LEU A 154 -5.71 8.93 -6.12
C LEU A 154 -5.64 9.75 -4.83
N VAL A 155 -5.55 9.05 -3.70
CA VAL A 155 -5.26 9.67 -2.39
C VAL A 155 -4.05 8.97 -1.79
N ALA A 156 -2.99 9.74 -1.52
CA ALA A 156 -1.84 9.28 -0.75
C ALA A 156 -2.04 9.60 0.73
N MET A 157 -1.78 8.62 1.59
CA MET A 157 -1.90 8.69 3.04
C MET A 157 -0.57 8.29 3.69
N GLY A 158 -0.38 8.71 4.93
CA GLY A 158 0.81 8.33 5.71
C GLY A 158 0.54 7.10 6.56
N GLY A 159 1.60 6.37 6.87
CA GLY A 159 1.61 5.28 7.84
C GLY A 159 2.66 5.52 8.90
N GLY A 160 3.52 4.53 9.08
CA GLY A 160 4.73 4.60 9.89
C GLY A 160 5.83 5.45 9.26
N GLY A 161 7.01 5.38 9.88
CA GLY A 161 8.15 6.23 9.61
C GLY A 161 8.63 6.87 10.91
N TYR A 162 9.67 6.29 11.50
CA TYR A 162 10.14 6.61 12.84
C TYR A 162 11.52 7.26 12.81
N HIS A 163 12.13 7.32 11.62
CA HIS A 163 13.24 8.20 11.32
C HIS A 163 12.78 9.49 10.61
N ARG A 164 12.99 10.66 11.25
CA ARG A 164 12.53 11.98 10.71
C ARG A 164 13.08 12.30 9.33
N GLY A 165 14.33 11.91 9.06
CA GLY A 165 14.94 12.09 7.73
C GLY A 165 14.33 11.17 6.67
N ASN A 166 13.81 10.00 7.06
CA ASN A 166 13.14 9.08 6.14
C ASN A 166 11.77 9.65 5.77
N LEU A 167 10.99 10.07 6.77
CA LEU A 167 9.70 10.76 6.57
C LEU A 167 9.80 11.91 5.57
N ALA A 168 10.74 12.84 5.78
CA ALA A 168 10.90 14.00 4.90
C ALA A 168 11.26 13.59 3.46
N ARG A 169 12.16 12.62 3.29
CA ARG A 169 12.60 12.17 1.96
C ARG A 169 11.51 11.41 1.23
N ALA A 170 10.86 10.44 1.89
CA ALA A 170 9.74 9.67 1.33
C ALA A 170 8.63 10.58 0.83
N TRP A 171 8.13 11.48 1.69
CA TRP A 171 7.00 12.35 1.33
C TRP A 171 7.35 13.41 0.30
N THR A 172 8.60 13.87 0.26
CA THR A 172 9.06 14.74 -0.83
C THR A 172 8.96 14.02 -2.17
N GLU A 173 9.36 12.75 -2.23
CA GLU A 173 9.28 11.92 -3.44
C GLU A 173 7.84 11.57 -3.83
N VAL A 174 6.96 11.25 -2.87
CA VAL A 174 5.51 11.07 -3.13
C VAL A 174 4.93 12.34 -3.74
N LEU A 175 5.12 13.49 -3.11
CA LEU A 175 4.59 14.77 -3.61
C LEU A 175 5.16 15.13 -4.98
N ARG A 176 6.45 14.89 -5.20
CA ARG A 176 7.11 15.10 -6.50
C ARG A 176 6.44 14.26 -7.59
N ALA A 177 6.20 12.97 -7.34
CA ALA A 177 5.50 12.10 -8.28
C ALA A 177 4.09 12.62 -8.62
N LEU A 178 3.31 13.01 -7.61
CA LEU A 178 1.93 13.49 -7.81
C LEU A 178 1.89 14.82 -8.58
N LEU A 179 2.89 15.69 -8.42
CA LEU A 179 2.98 16.95 -9.17
C LEU A 179 3.45 16.77 -10.62
N GLU A 180 4.26 15.73 -10.91
CA GLU A 180 4.80 15.48 -12.24
C GLU A 180 3.85 14.67 -13.15
N GLN A 181 2.87 13.95 -12.59
CA GLN A 181 1.93 13.14 -13.37
C GLN A 181 0.66 13.91 -13.84
N HIS A 182 0.62 15.24 -13.70
CA HIS A 182 -0.51 16.08 -14.15
C HIS A 182 -0.06 17.29 -14.99
#